data_AF-A0A524HTF7-F1
#
_entry.id   AF-A0A524HTF7-F1
#
_cell.length_a   1.000
_cell.length_b   1.000
_cell.length_c   1.000
_cell.angle_alpha   90.00
_cell.angle_beta   90.00
_cell.angle_gamma   90.00
#
_symmetry.space_group_name_H-M   'P 1'
#
loop_
_entity.id
_entity.type
_entity.pdbx_description
1 polymer ?
#
loop_
_entity_poly.entity_id
_entity_poly.type
_entity_poly.pdbx_seq_one_letter_code
_entity_poly.pdbx_strand_id
1 'polypeptide(L)'
;MTRVVEIPVSFDDKSFDQFAQAHGAWPPEERVLFDARSAQWASPYGLIGLLTAAQGLTEAERERPLLTVPTNTDVSRYWARAGFFAHAVDLFELHGKVPRVKP
;
A
#
# COMPACT_ATOMS: atom_id res chain seq x y z
N MET A 1 6.06 -2.36 -18.33
CA MET A 1 6.91 -1.57 -17.41
C MET A 1 6.12 -1.36 -16.12
N THR A 2 6.80 -1.24 -14.98
CA THR A 2 6.16 -1.10 -13.66
C THR A 2 6.58 0.22 -13.03
N ARG A 3 5.62 1.03 -12.61
CA ARG A 3 5.84 2.26 -11.84
C ARG A 3 5.99 1.92 -10.38
N VAL A 4 7.01 2.47 -9.72
CA VAL A 4 7.18 2.32 -8.27
C VAL A 4 6.63 3.55 -7.56
N VAL A 5 5.73 3.34 -6.62
CA VAL A 5 5.23 4.34 -5.67
C VAL A 5 5.76 3.94 -4.29
N GLU A 6 6.75 4.68 -3.79
CA GLU A 6 7.29 4.43 -2.46
C GLU A 6 6.30 4.85 -1.38
N ILE A 7 6.02 3.95 -0.42
CA ILE A 7 5.24 4.31 0.75
C ILE A 7 6.16 5.07 1.72
N PRO A 8 5.75 6.25 2.21
CA PRO A 8 6.54 7.03 3.16
C PRO A 8 6.94 6.22 4.40
N VAL A 9 8.11 6.51 4.95
CA VAL A 9 8.65 5.84 6.15
C VAL A 9 7.68 5.97 7.35
N SER A 10 7.11 7.16 7.55
CA SER A 10 5.93 7.37 8.41
C SER A 10 4.78 7.72 7.51
N PHE A 11 3.81 6.83 7.34
CA PHE A 11 2.69 7.06 6.44
C PHE A 11 1.45 7.56 7.19
N ASP A 12 1.25 8.87 7.18
CA ASP A 12 0.21 9.57 7.93
C ASP A 12 -0.30 10.80 7.15
N ASP A 13 -1.13 11.63 7.79
CA ASP A 13 -1.72 12.83 7.19
C ASP A 13 -0.66 13.82 6.69
N LYS A 14 0.53 13.86 7.32
CA LYS A 14 1.59 14.82 6.96
C LYS A 14 2.42 14.37 5.77
N SER A 15 2.52 13.07 5.54
CA SER A 15 3.25 12.49 4.40
C SER A 15 2.35 12.07 3.24
N PHE A 16 1.03 12.24 3.38
CA PHE A 16 0.08 11.82 2.36
C PHE A 16 0.28 12.53 1.02
N ASP A 17 0.58 13.83 1.02
CA ASP A 17 0.82 14.58 -0.21
C ASP A 17 2.03 14.04 -1.00
N GLN A 18 3.07 13.57 -0.30
CA GLN A 18 4.21 12.90 -0.94
C GLN A 18 3.77 11.62 -1.67
N PHE A 19 2.95 10.81 -0.99
CA PHE A 19 2.38 9.59 -1.58
C PHE A 19 1.49 9.91 -2.81
N ALA A 20 0.62 10.91 -2.70
CA ALA A 20 -0.26 11.33 -3.80
C ALA A 20 0.53 11.84 -5.00
N GLN A 21 1.56 12.66 -4.78
CA GLN A 21 2.42 13.18 -5.85
C GLN A 21 3.19 12.07 -6.57
N ALA A 22 3.60 11.01 -5.87
CA ALA A 22 4.34 9.89 -6.46
C ALA A 22 3.55 9.10 -7.51
N HIS A 23 2.21 9.21 -7.53
CA HIS A 23 1.39 8.64 -8.59
C HIS A 23 1.59 9.34 -9.95
N GLY A 24 1.89 10.64 -9.96
CA GLY A 24 1.96 11.45 -11.19
C GLY A 24 0.61 11.53 -11.91
N ALA A 25 0.64 11.46 -13.25
CA ALA A 25 -0.58 11.48 -14.06
C ALA A 25 -1.48 10.27 -13.78
N TRP A 26 -2.79 10.52 -13.66
CA TRP A 26 -3.78 9.51 -13.31
C TRP A 26 -4.83 9.29 -14.43
N PRO A 27 -5.20 8.04 -14.74
CA PRO A 27 -4.61 6.79 -14.23
C PRO A 27 -3.26 6.49 -14.91
N PRO A 28 -2.32 5.83 -14.20
CA PRO A 28 -1.06 5.42 -14.80
C PRO A 28 -1.30 4.35 -15.89
N GLU A 29 -0.57 4.41 -17.01
CA GLU A 29 -0.62 3.36 -18.04
C GLU A 29 0.15 2.10 -17.63
N GLU A 30 1.17 2.28 -16.79
CA GLU A 30 2.02 1.23 -16.25
C GLU A 30 1.36 0.51 -15.08
N ARG A 31 1.69 -0.77 -14.90
CA ARG A 31 1.35 -1.49 -13.66
C ARG A 31 2.04 -0.79 -12.48
N VAL A 32 1.34 -0.63 -11.36
CA VAL A 32 1.89 0.05 -10.17
C VAL A 32 2.40 -0.97 -9.16
N LEU A 33 3.58 -0.72 -8.60
CA LEU A 33 4.12 -1.33 -7.41
C LEU A 33 4.14 -0.32 -6.28
N PHE A 34 3.40 -0.59 -5.22
CA PHE A 34 3.48 0.15 -3.96
C PHE A 34 4.56 -0.49 -3.08
N ASP A 35 5.64 0.23 -2.85
CA ASP A 35 6.77 -0.29 -2.09
C ASP A 35 6.75 0.16 -0.62
N ALA A 36 6.27 -0.72 0.26
CA ALA A 36 6.21 -0.49 1.70
C ALA A 36 7.42 -1.05 2.46
N ARG A 37 8.47 -1.56 1.80
CA ARG A 37 9.60 -2.23 2.46
C ARG A 37 10.26 -1.34 3.52
N SER A 38 10.34 -0.03 3.26
CA SER A 38 10.98 0.96 4.15
C SER A 38 10.04 1.54 5.22
N ALA A 39 8.74 1.20 5.19
CA ALA A 39 7.77 1.74 6.14
C ALA A 39 8.10 1.32 7.59
N GLN A 40 8.17 2.32 8.47
CA GLN A 40 8.40 2.18 9.91
C GLN A 40 7.13 2.48 10.73
N TRP A 41 6.14 3.13 10.12
CA TRP A 41 4.85 3.41 10.73
C TRP A 41 3.81 3.70 9.65
N ALA A 42 2.55 3.41 9.92
CA ALA A 42 1.43 3.96 9.17
C ALA A 42 0.27 4.24 10.12
N SER A 43 -0.41 5.38 9.95
CA SER A 43 -1.67 5.64 10.63
C SER A 43 -2.83 4.95 9.89
N PRO A 44 -4.01 4.81 10.51
CA PRO A 44 -5.21 4.37 9.79
C PRO A 44 -5.53 5.23 8.56
N TYR A 45 -5.20 6.52 8.60
CA TYR A 45 -5.35 7.43 7.46
C TYR A 45 -4.48 6.98 6.27
N GLY A 46 -3.20 6.68 6.51
CA GLY A 46 -2.30 6.14 5.48
C GLY A 46 -2.76 4.77 4.95
N LEU A 47 -3.16 3.86 5.84
CA LEU A 47 -3.64 2.53 5.45
C LEU A 47 -4.89 2.59 4.56
N ILE A 48 -5.86 3.45 4.93
CA ILE A 48 -7.05 3.69 4.11
C ILE A 48 -6.66 4.35 2.79
N GLY A 49 -5.76 5.33 2.82
CA GLY A 49 -5.21 5.96 1.61
C GLY A 49 -4.63 4.95 0.61
N LEU A 50 -3.90 3.96 1.10
CA LEU A 50 -3.35 2.89 0.28
C LEU A 50 -4.42 1.99 -0.34
N LEU A 51 -5.43 1.59 0.45
CA LEU A 51 -6.58 0.81 -0.07
C LEU A 51 -7.34 1.62 -1.14
N THR A 52 -7.58 2.91 -0.89
CA THR A 52 -8.26 3.81 -1.82
C THR A 52 -7.48 3.95 -3.13
N ALA A 53 -6.14 4.05 -3.07
CA ALA A 53 -5.32 4.13 -4.28
C ALA A 53 -5.45 2.87 -5.15
N ALA A 54 -5.45 1.68 -4.56
CA ALA A 54 -5.63 0.43 -5.32
C ALA A 54 -7.06 0.20 -5.80
N GLN A 55 -8.07 0.60 -5.01
CA GLN A 55 -9.46 0.62 -5.45
C GLN A 55 -9.62 1.54 -6.67
N GLY A 56 -9.04 2.73 -6.65
CA GLY A 56 -9.07 3.66 -7.77
C GLY A 56 -8.41 3.09 -9.04
N LEU A 57 -7.31 2.35 -8.90
CA LEU A 57 -6.70 1.64 -10.04
C LEU A 57 -7.63 0.56 -10.61
N THR A 58 -8.33 -0.18 -9.74
CA THR A 58 -9.30 -1.20 -10.14
C THR A 58 -10.47 -0.57 -10.90
N GLU A 59 -11.01 0.53 -10.40
CA GLU A 59 -12.10 1.29 -11.04
C GLU A 59 -11.68 1.93 -12.36
N ALA A 60 -10.40 2.30 -12.49
CA ALA A 60 -9.81 2.80 -13.73
C ALA A 60 -9.40 1.69 -14.72
N GLU A 61 -9.84 0.45 -14.48
CA GLU A 61 -9.56 -0.75 -15.29
C GLU A 61 -8.06 -1.00 -15.51
N ARG A 62 -7.23 -0.70 -14.49
CA ARG A 62 -5.79 -0.96 -14.53
C ARG A 62 -5.45 -2.35 -14.05
N GLU A 63 -4.28 -2.83 -14.47
CA GLU A 63 -3.74 -4.10 -13.98
C GLU A 63 -3.61 -4.05 -12.45
N ARG A 64 -3.96 -5.16 -11.80
CA ARG A 64 -3.94 -5.29 -10.34
C ARG A 64 -2.58 -4.87 -9.77
N PRO A 65 -2.53 -3.87 -8.88
CA PRO A 65 -1.27 -3.36 -8.37
C PRO A 65 -0.55 -4.37 -7.48
N LEU A 66 0.76 -4.23 -7.40
CA LEU A 66 1.62 -4.96 -6.48
C LEU A 66 1.77 -4.19 -5.18
N LEU A 67 1.87 -4.89 -4.05
CA LEU A 67 2.22 -4.28 -2.76
C LEU A 67 3.28 -5.11 -2.06
N THR A 68 4.42 -4.51 -1.71
CA THR A 68 5.36 -5.16 -0.80
C THR A 68 4.90 -5.03 0.65
N VAL A 69 5.17 -6.05 1.46
CA VAL A 69 4.95 -6.02 2.91
C VAL A 69 6.10 -5.27 3.59
N PRO A 70 5.85 -4.44 4.63
CA PRO A 70 6.91 -3.81 5.40
C PRO A 70 7.95 -4.81 5.91
N THR A 71 9.23 -4.48 5.78
CA THR A 71 10.32 -5.36 6.26
C THR A 71 10.41 -5.34 7.79
N ASN A 72 10.04 -4.23 8.42
CA ASN A 72 9.89 -4.15 9.87
C ASN A 72 8.72 -5.05 10.31
N THR A 73 9.04 -6.07 11.11
CA THR A 73 8.07 -7.08 11.55
C THR A 73 7.02 -6.54 12.50
N ASP A 74 7.33 -5.51 13.30
CA ASP A 74 6.36 -4.93 14.22
C ASP A 74 5.33 -4.08 13.47
N VAL A 75 5.77 -3.40 12.41
CA VAL A 75 4.91 -2.62 11.50
C VAL A 75 3.99 -3.55 10.72
N SER A 76 4.53 -4.59 10.08
CA SER A 76 3.70 -5.56 9.35
C SER A 76 2.73 -6.31 10.28
N ARG A 77 3.12 -6.64 11.51
CA ARG A 77 2.20 -7.20 12.52
C ARG A 77 1.13 -6.20 12.94
N TYR A 78 1.47 -4.93 13.08
CA TYR A 78 0.50 -3.88 13.34
C TYR A 78 -0.51 -3.77 12.20
N TRP A 79 -0.06 -3.70 10.94
CA TRP A 79 -0.96 -3.66 9.77
C TRP A 79 -1.91 -4.87 9.74
N ALA A 80 -1.41 -6.05 10.05
CA ALA A 80 -2.21 -7.26 10.13
C ALA A 80 -3.27 -7.18 11.25
N ARG A 81 -2.90 -6.72 12.45
CA ARG A 81 -3.85 -6.52 13.57
C ARG A 81 -4.87 -5.41 13.29
N ALA A 82 -4.48 -4.39 12.54
CA ALA A 82 -5.38 -3.33 12.09
C ALA A 82 -6.35 -3.80 10.99
N GLY A 83 -6.26 -5.06 10.54
CA GLY A 83 -7.14 -5.63 9.52
C GLY A 83 -6.77 -5.25 8.08
N PHE A 84 -5.73 -4.45 7.86
CA PHE A 84 -5.37 -3.94 6.54
C PHE A 84 -5.18 -5.06 5.51
N PHE A 85 -4.40 -6.10 5.84
CA PHE A 85 -4.13 -7.19 4.90
C PHE A 85 -5.36 -8.03 4.55
N ALA A 86 -6.38 -8.06 5.41
CA ALA A 86 -7.63 -8.74 5.11
C ALA A 86 -8.40 -8.07 3.96
N HIS A 87 -8.23 -6.76 3.78
CA HIS A 87 -8.79 -6.01 2.66
C HIS A 87 -7.80 -5.88 1.49
N ALA A 88 -6.51 -5.74 1.78
CA ALA A 88 -5.49 -5.58 0.75
C ALA A 88 -5.37 -6.81 -0.15
N VAL A 89 -5.69 -8.01 0.34
CA VAL A 89 -5.65 -9.26 -0.44
C VAL A 89 -6.68 -9.32 -1.57
N ASP A 90 -7.67 -8.43 -1.59
CA ASP A 90 -8.64 -8.33 -2.69
C ASP A 90 -8.19 -7.31 -3.74
N LEU A 91 -7.42 -6.30 -3.34
CA LEU A 91 -7.02 -5.18 -4.19
C LEU A 91 -5.60 -5.34 -4.76
N PHE A 92 -4.69 -6.00 -4.05
CA PHE A 92 -3.28 -6.08 -4.39
C PHE A 92 -2.80 -7.51 -4.60
N GLU A 93 -1.81 -7.69 -5.47
CA GLU A 93 -0.92 -8.85 -5.39
C GLU A 93 0.16 -8.56 -4.33
N LEU A 94 0.13 -9.32 -3.22
CA LEU A 94 0.98 -9.09 -2.06
C LEU A 94 2.34 -9.79 -2.21
N HIS A 95 3.43 -9.04 -2.05
CA HIS A 95 4.80 -9.55 -2.07
C HIS A 95 5.46 -9.45 -0.70
N GLY A 96 5.81 -10.60 -0.15
CA GLY A 96 6.45 -10.73 1.16
C GLY A 96 5.62 -11.54 2.13
N LYS A 97 6.10 -11.65 3.37
CA LYS A 97 5.46 -12.49 4.40
C LYS A 97 4.38 -11.71 5.13
N VAL A 98 3.12 -11.90 4.75
CA VAL A 98 1.97 -11.37 5.49
C VAL A 98 1.87 -12.10 6.85
N PRO A 99 1.93 -11.38 7.99
CA PRO A 99 1.78 -12.02 9.30
C PRO A 99 0.38 -12.62 9.48
N ARG A 100 0.31 -13.84 10.02
CA ARG A 100 -0.97 -14.44 10.45
C ARG A 100 -1.32 -13.89 11.83
N VAL A 101 -2.45 -13.22 11.94
CA VAL A 101 -3.03 -12.79 13.22
C VAL A 101 -4.16 -13.76 13.53
N LYS A 102 -4.19 -14.30 14.77
CA LYS A 102 -5.33 -15.11 15.21
C LYS A 102 -6.53 -14.17 15.43
N PRO A 103 -7.75 -14.57 15.06
CA PRO A 103 -8.96 -13.82 15.35
C PRO A 103 -9.08 -13.48 16.84
#